data_AF-Q03TM6-F1
#
_entry.id   AF-Q03TM6-F1
#
_cell.length_a   1.000
_cell.length_b   1.000
_cell.length_c   1.000
_cell.angle_alpha   90.00
_cell.angle_beta   90.00
_cell.angle_gamma   90.00
#
_symmetry.space_group_name_H-M   'P 1'
#
loop_
_entity.id
_entity.type
_entity.pdbx_description
1 polymer ?
#
loop_
_entity_poly.entity_id
_entity_poly.type
_entity_poly.pdbx_seq_one_letter_code
_entity_poly.pdbx_strand_id
1 'polypeptide(L)'
;MMKKVAMIAAAAAMVLPLGVGAIAPTNGSATALAATKTAAKKTTLTLVSSKSMKKAAFHVKSGSPALYSAAFAADKAKVTMAKKGSLTGQKTYYATKKIVVKTKAAKTAKAKNVTYVYVKTSNGKTKGWVALSKLTKGIFKAADGKKVTKKAADKVAGKTYTLVSATSLKKSAFHYKGNGSVAFFTGKFAADKAKVTLTKKGTLAGGKTYYATKKITVKENKKNVNYLYVSSKGWVVASQLTAGKFVPAD
;
A
#
# COMPACT_ATOMS: atom_id res chain seq x y z
N MET A 1 -54.99 -25.50 2.77
CA MET A 1 -55.06 -24.03 2.91
C MET A 1 -54.12 -23.38 1.90
N MET A 2 -54.67 -22.60 0.98
CA MET A 2 -53.92 -21.74 0.04
C MET A 2 -53.66 -20.37 0.71
N LYS A 3 -52.47 -19.79 0.52
CA LYS A 3 -52.34 -18.34 0.33
C LYS A 3 -51.35 -18.07 -0.80
N LYS A 4 -51.84 -17.28 -1.76
CA LYS A 4 -51.31 -17.05 -3.10
C LYS A 4 -50.26 -15.92 -3.10
N VAL A 5 -49.26 -16.13 -3.95
CA VAL A 5 -48.59 -15.23 -4.91
C VAL A 5 -48.84 -13.71 -4.79
N ALA A 6 -47.74 -12.94 -4.85
CA ALA A 6 -47.70 -11.68 -5.58
C ALA A 6 -46.37 -11.57 -6.34
N MET A 7 -46.44 -11.76 -7.66
CA MET A 7 -45.51 -11.22 -8.65
C MET A 7 -45.55 -9.69 -8.59
N ILE A 8 -44.38 -9.05 -8.68
CA ILE A 8 -44.28 -7.74 -9.33
C ILE A 8 -43.17 -7.85 -10.37
N ALA A 9 -43.60 -7.86 -11.63
CA ALA A 9 -42.76 -7.53 -12.78
C ALA A 9 -42.85 -6.01 -13.01
N ALA A 10 -41.70 -5.36 -13.15
CA ALA A 10 -41.54 -4.04 -13.77
C ALA A 10 -40.02 -3.76 -13.85
N ALA A 11 -39.43 -3.19 -14.88
CA ALA A 11 -39.81 -2.91 -16.26
C ALA A 11 -38.46 -2.75 -16.97
N ALA A 12 -38.39 -3.18 -18.23
CA ALA A 12 -37.25 -2.91 -19.08
C ALA A 12 -37.16 -1.39 -19.31
N ALA A 13 -36.05 -0.78 -18.91
CA ALA A 13 -35.60 0.47 -19.52
C ALA A 13 -34.39 0.12 -20.39
N MET A 14 -34.67 -0.28 -21.64
CA MET A 14 -33.72 -0.09 -22.73
C MET A 14 -33.59 1.41 -22.94
N VAL A 15 -32.45 2.00 -22.57
CA VAL A 15 -31.99 3.22 -23.23
C VAL A 15 -30.47 3.15 -23.39
N LEU A 16 -30.07 2.92 -24.63
CA LEU A 16 -28.75 3.21 -25.16
C LEU A 16 -28.93 4.38 -26.15
N PRO A 17 -27.85 5.07 -26.51
CA PRO A 17 -27.45 6.40 -26.05
C PRO A 17 -27.90 7.52 -27.01
N LEU A 18 -28.25 8.69 -26.49
CA LEU A 18 -28.44 9.89 -27.31
C LEU A 18 -27.71 11.08 -26.70
N GLY A 19 -26.93 11.75 -27.54
CA GLY A 19 -26.62 13.16 -27.37
C GLY A 19 -25.22 13.47 -26.85
N VAL A 20 -24.28 13.56 -27.79
CA VAL A 20 -23.14 14.48 -27.66
C VAL A 20 -23.72 15.89 -27.56
N GLY A 21 -23.80 16.43 -26.33
CA GLY A 21 -24.02 17.85 -26.10
C GLY A 21 -22.66 18.54 -26.05
N ALA A 22 -22.28 19.23 -27.12
CA ALA A 22 -21.23 20.22 -27.07
C ALA A 22 -21.68 21.35 -26.14
N ILE A 23 -21.13 21.40 -24.93
CA ILE A 23 -21.20 22.58 -24.06
C ILE A 23 -19.94 23.40 -24.31
N ALA A 24 -20.14 24.54 -24.96
CA ALA A 24 -19.16 25.62 -25.06
C ALA A 24 -18.69 26.06 -23.66
N PRO A 25 -17.46 26.59 -23.52
CA PRO A 25 -16.80 26.72 -22.23
C PRO A 25 -17.40 27.87 -21.43
N THR A 26 -17.95 27.57 -20.26
CA THR A 26 -18.14 28.55 -19.20
C THR A 26 -17.00 28.41 -18.19
N ASN A 27 -16.43 29.56 -17.86
CA ASN A 27 -15.14 29.68 -17.21
C ASN A 27 -15.06 28.99 -15.84
N GLY A 28 -13.94 28.31 -15.62
CA GLY A 28 -13.30 28.24 -14.30
C GLY A 28 -13.98 27.33 -13.28
N SER A 29 -13.96 26.01 -13.51
CA SER A 29 -13.87 25.01 -12.44
C SER A 29 -13.45 23.68 -13.07
N ALA A 30 -12.16 23.37 -13.00
CA ALA A 30 -11.65 22.05 -13.36
C ALA A 30 -12.13 21.03 -12.33
N THR A 31 -13.38 20.56 -12.46
CA THR A 31 -13.83 19.33 -11.83
C THR A 31 -13.01 18.21 -12.43
N ALA A 32 -11.93 17.84 -11.75
CA ALA A 32 -11.15 16.67 -12.09
C ALA A 32 -12.11 15.48 -12.20
N LEU A 33 -12.31 14.96 -13.41
CA LEU A 33 -13.02 13.71 -13.64
C LEU A 33 -12.33 12.66 -12.76
N ALA A 34 -13.02 12.24 -11.70
CA ALA A 34 -12.58 11.12 -10.89
C ALA A 34 -12.41 9.94 -11.84
N ALA A 35 -11.18 9.47 -12.03
CA ALA A 35 -10.90 8.34 -12.89
C ALA A 35 -11.69 7.13 -12.38
N THR A 36 -12.79 6.80 -13.07
CA THR A 36 -13.62 5.65 -12.78
C THR A 36 -12.75 4.42 -12.85
N LYS A 37 -12.39 3.87 -11.69
CA LYS A 37 -11.57 2.67 -11.58
C LYS A 37 -12.31 1.53 -12.26
N THR A 38 -11.80 1.08 -13.40
CA THR A 38 -12.36 -0.04 -14.16
C THR A 38 -12.62 -1.22 -13.24
N ALA A 39 -13.87 -1.68 -13.19
CA ALA A 39 -14.25 -2.82 -12.37
C ALA A 39 -13.39 -4.04 -12.70
N ALA A 40 -12.80 -4.67 -11.67
CA ALA A 40 -11.95 -5.83 -11.88
C ALA A 40 -12.76 -6.96 -12.52
N LYS A 41 -12.30 -7.45 -13.68
CA LYS A 41 -12.92 -8.61 -14.35
C LYS A 41 -12.99 -9.78 -13.36
N LYS A 42 -14.21 -10.28 -13.13
CA LYS A 42 -14.49 -11.44 -12.29
C LYS A 42 -14.53 -12.68 -13.17
N THR A 43 -14.03 -13.80 -12.66
CA THR A 43 -14.07 -15.08 -13.37
C THR A 43 -14.64 -16.14 -12.46
N THR A 44 -15.76 -16.74 -12.88
CA THR A 44 -16.39 -17.86 -12.18
C THR A 44 -15.87 -19.17 -12.73
N LEU A 45 -15.35 -20.01 -11.83
CA LEU A 45 -14.75 -21.30 -12.10
C LEU A 45 -15.48 -22.40 -11.32
N THR A 46 -15.46 -23.62 -11.83
CA THR A 46 -15.95 -24.79 -11.09
C THR A 46 -14.98 -25.12 -9.97
N LEU A 47 -15.50 -25.23 -8.75
CA LEU A 47 -14.73 -25.66 -7.59
C LEU A 47 -14.70 -27.19 -7.56
N VAL A 48 -13.50 -27.77 -7.59
CA VAL A 48 -13.31 -29.22 -7.52
C VAL A 48 -13.09 -29.67 -6.08
N SER A 49 -12.32 -28.89 -5.30
CA SER A 49 -12.16 -29.17 -3.87
C SER A 49 -11.79 -27.91 -3.09
N SER A 50 -12.11 -27.90 -1.81
CA SER A 50 -11.74 -26.86 -0.85
C SER A 50 -11.40 -27.51 0.49
N LYS A 51 -10.19 -27.27 1.00
CA LYS A 51 -9.68 -27.87 2.24
C LYS A 51 -8.92 -26.84 3.06
N SER A 52 -9.05 -26.91 4.38
CA SER A 52 -8.08 -26.30 5.30
C SER A 52 -6.78 -27.09 5.27
N MET A 53 -5.67 -26.44 5.61
CA MET A 53 -4.36 -27.09 5.71
C MET A 53 -3.59 -26.53 6.89
N LYS A 54 -2.65 -27.33 7.44
CA LYS A 54 -1.69 -26.84 8.43
C LYS A 54 -0.94 -25.63 7.85
N LYS A 55 -0.69 -24.64 8.71
CA LYS A 55 -0.02 -23.39 8.32
C LYS A 55 1.34 -23.74 7.72
N ALA A 56 1.55 -23.36 6.47
CA ALA A 56 2.79 -23.62 5.74
C ALA A 56 3.36 -22.31 5.18
N ALA A 57 4.68 -22.16 5.28
CA ALA A 57 5.39 -21.02 4.71
C ALA A 57 5.67 -21.24 3.22
N PHE A 58 5.55 -20.18 2.44
CA PHE A 58 5.83 -20.13 1.01
C PHE A 58 6.48 -18.79 0.65
N HIS A 59 7.20 -18.77 -0.46
CA HIS A 59 7.68 -17.55 -1.10
C HIS A 59 7.43 -17.62 -2.61
N VAL A 60 7.44 -16.46 -3.27
CA VAL A 60 7.25 -16.38 -4.72
C VAL A 60 8.42 -17.02 -5.44
N LYS A 61 8.16 -17.95 -6.36
CA LYS A 61 9.19 -18.64 -7.15
C LYS A 61 9.88 -17.68 -8.12
N SER A 62 9.10 -16.95 -8.90
CA SER A 62 9.58 -15.91 -9.82
C SER A 62 8.45 -14.96 -10.22
N GLY A 63 8.83 -13.77 -10.70
CA GLY A 63 7.90 -12.77 -11.22
C GLY A 63 7.00 -12.15 -10.14
N SER A 64 5.81 -11.71 -10.57
CA SER A 64 4.80 -11.08 -9.72
C SER A 64 3.45 -11.80 -9.86
N PRO A 65 3.26 -12.96 -9.21
CA PRO A 65 2.07 -13.78 -9.43
C PRO A 65 0.82 -13.04 -8.97
N ALA A 66 -0.27 -13.19 -9.72
CA ALA A 66 -1.53 -12.53 -9.44
C ALA A 66 -2.13 -13.01 -8.11
N LEU A 67 -2.62 -12.05 -7.33
CA LEU A 67 -3.33 -12.27 -6.08
C LEU A 67 -4.82 -12.02 -6.31
N TYR A 68 -5.65 -12.99 -5.93
CA TYR A 68 -7.09 -12.94 -6.15
C TYR A 68 -7.87 -12.86 -4.84
N SER A 69 -9.00 -12.16 -4.83
CA SER A 69 -10.10 -12.47 -3.91
C SER A 69 -10.93 -13.61 -4.50
N ALA A 70 -11.61 -14.37 -3.64
CA ALA A 70 -12.53 -15.41 -4.08
C ALA A 70 -13.82 -15.33 -3.26
N ALA A 71 -14.95 -15.43 -3.95
CA ALA A 71 -16.27 -15.62 -3.38
C ALA A 71 -16.75 -17.04 -3.74
N PHE A 72 -17.13 -17.83 -2.74
CA PHE A 72 -17.61 -19.19 -2.93
C PHE A 72 -19.14 -19.16 -3.02
N ALA A 73 -19.71 -19.90 -3.97
CA ALA A 73 -21.15 -20.12 -4.00
C ALA A 73 -21.60 -20.91 -2.76
N ALA A 74 -22.85 -20.73 -2.34
CA ALA A 74 -23.39 -21.36 -1.13
C ALA A 74 -23.32 -22.90 -1.19
N ASP A 75 -23.61 -23.45 -2.37
CA ASP A 75 -23.50 -24.88 -2.70
C ASP A 75 -22.06 -25.40 -2.81
N LYS A 76 -21.06 -24.51 -2.74
CA LYS A 76 -19.63 -24.79 -2.96
C LYS A 76 -19.31 -25.45 -4.32
N ALA A 77 -20.19 -25.36 -5.31
CA ALA A 77 -19.91 -25.89 -6.65
C ALA A 77 -19.05 -24.93 -7.49
N LYS A 78 -19.11 -23.64 -7.19
CA LYS A 78 -18.45 -22.57 -7.96
C LYS A 78 -17.67 -21.61 -7.07
N VAL A 79 -16.62 -21.03 -7.65
CA VAL A 79 -15.85 -19.96 -7.04
C VAL A 79 -15.63 -18.83 -8.03
N THR A 80 -15.97 -17.62 -7.62
CA THR A 80 -15.79 -16.38 -8.39
C THR A 80 -14.54 -15.67 -7.91
N MET A 81 -13.53 -15.60 -8.78
CA MET A 81 -12.24 -14.97 -8.47
C MET A 81 -12.15 -13.58 -9.11
N ALA A 82 -11.60 -12.62 -8.38
CA ALA A 82 -11.33 -11.28 -8.90
C ALA A 82 -9.89 -10.89 -8.59
N LYS A 83 -9.16 -10.36 -9.59
CA LYS A 83 -7.77 -9.94 -9.38
C LYS A 83 -7.74 -8.75 -8.43
N LYS A 84 -7.06 -8.91 -7.30
CA LYS A 84 -6.86 -7.88 -6.27
C LYS A 84 -5.51 -7.16 -6.44
N GLY A 85 -4.52 -7.85 -6.99
CA GLY A 85 -3.17 -7.32 -7.18
C GLY A 85 -2.19 -8.42 -7.57
N SER A 86 -0.96 -8.31 -7.09
CA SER A 86 0.09 -9.31 -7.23
C SER A 86 0.86 -9.50 -5.92
N LEU A 87 1.50 -10.66 -5.76
CA LEU A 87 2.46 -10.88 -4.69
C LEU A 87 3.80 -10.28 -5.07
N THR A 88 4.43 -9.66 -4.09
CA THR A 88 5.80 -9.18 -4.21
C THR A 88 6.76 -10.35 -3.96
N GLY A 89 7.84 -10.43 -4.75
CA GLY A 89 8.93 -11.35 -4.47
C GLY A 89 9.63 -11.08 -3.12
N GLN A 90 10.57 -11.96 -2.77
CA GLN A 90 11.47 -11.78 -1.62
C GLN A 90 10.77 -11.62 -0.26
N LYS A 91 9.60 -12.25 -0.10
CA LYS A 91 8.83 -12.25 1.14
C LYS A 91 8.31 -13.64 1.45
N THR A 92 8.16 -13.91 2.74
CA THR A 92 7.50 -15.10 3.26
C THR A 92 6.00 -14.84 3.41
N TYR A 93 5.21 -15.76 2.89
CA TYR A 93 3.76 -15.81 2.97
C TYR A 93 3.34 -17.11 3.67
N TYR A 94 2.28 -17.05 4.45
CA TYR A 94 1.75 -18.22 5.16
C TYR A 94 0.43 -18.64 4.53
N ALA A 95 0.34 -19.90 4.10
CA ALA A 95 -0.88 -20.48 3.58
C ALA A 95 -1.58 -21.35 4.61
N THR A 96 -2.91 -21.27 4.65
CA THR A 96 -3.76 -22.03 5.60
C THR A 96 -4.96 -22.72 4.94
N LYS A 97 -5.26 -22.40 3.68
CA LYS A 97 -6.34 -23.03 2.91
C LYS A 97 -5.86 -23.35 1.50
N LYS A 98 -6.41 -24.41 0.92
CA LYS A 98 -6.14 -24.85 -0.46
C LYS A 98 -7.46 -25.12 -1.16
N ILE A 99 -7.56 -24.69 -2.41
CA ILE A 99 -8.66 -25.02 -3.32
C ILE A 99 -8.10 -25.58 -4.63
N VAL A 100 -8.89 -26.42 -5.29
CA VAL A 100 -8.63 -26.86 -6.66
C VAL A 100 -9.80 -26.41 -7.51
N VAL A 101 -9.52 -25.72 -8.60
CA VAL A 101 -10.53 -25.20 -9.54
C VAL A 101 -10.29 -25.76 -10.93
N LYS A 102 -11.36 -26.04 -11.66
CA LYS A 102 -11.28 -26.42 -13.07
C LYS A 102 -11.35 -25.15 -13.91
N THR A 103 -10.29 -24.91 -14.69
CA THR A 103 -10.24 -23.78 -15.63
C THR A 103 -11.16 -24.05 -16.82
N LYS A 104 -11.74 -22.99 -17.39
CA LYS A 104 -12.48 -23.09 -18.64
C LYS A 104 -11.49 -23.37 -19.77
N ALA A 105 -11.89 -24.21 -20.73
CA ALA A 105 -11.13 -24.35 -21.96
C ALA A 105 -11.11 -23.01 -22.71
N ALA A 106 -9.97 -22.68 -23.29
CA ALA A 106 -9.81 -21.57 -24.22
C ALA A 106 -9.48 -22.14 -25.61
N LYS A 107 -9.58 -21.33 -26.67
CA LYS A 107 -9.27 -21.74 -28.05
C LYS A 107 -7.92 -22.46 -28.17
N THR A 108 -6.95 -22.12 -27.32
CA THR A 108 -5.58 -22.66 -27.34
C THR A 108 -5.21 -23.51 -26.13
N ALA A 109 -6.14 -23.77 -25.19
CA ALA A 109 -5.82 -24.49 -23.96
C ALA A 109 -6.98 -25.34 -23.44
N LYS A 110 -6.71 -26.63 -23.21
CA LYS A 110 -7.67 -27.54 -22.57
C LYS A 110 -7.95 -27.14 -21.12
N ALA A 111 -9.17 -27.43 -20.67
CA ALA A 111 -9.56 -27.27 -19.27
C ALA A 111 -8.65 -28.11 -18.37
N LYS A 112 -8.05 -27.48 -17.36
CA LYS A 112 -7.18 -28.15 -16.40
C LYS A 112 -7.46 -27.74 -14.97
N ASN A 113 -7.10 -28.62 -14.04
CA ASN A 113 -7.19 -28.35 -12.62
C ASN A 113 -6.02 -27.46 -12.18
N VAL A 114 -6.33 -26.34 -11.52
CA VAL A 114 -5.35 -25.43 -10.95
C VAL A 114 -5.55 -25.39 -9.45
N THR A 115 -4.46 -25.62 -8.72
CA THR A 115 -4.46 -25.49 -7.26
C THR A 115 -4.16 -24.04 -6.88
N TYR A 116 -5.02 -23.46 -6.05
CA TYR A 116 -4.78 -22.18 -5.39
C TYR A 116 -4.63 -22.36 -3.89
N VAL A 117 -3.79 -21.54 -3.28
CA VAL A 117 -3.64 -21.47 -1.82
C VAL A 117 -3.96 -20.06 -1.32
N TYR A 118 -4.62 -20.00 -0.16
CA TYR A 118 -4.91 -18.73 0.50
C TYR A 118 -3.71 -18.32 1.33
N VAL A 119 -3.02 -17.27 0.89
CA VAL A 119 -1.81 -16.75 1.54
C VAL A 119 -2.10 -15.51 2.36
N LYS A 120 -1.34 -15.33 3.45
CA LYS A 120 -1.34 -14.14 4.30
C LYS A 120 0.09 -13.74 4.67
N THR A 121 0.38 -12.45 4.74
CA THR A 121 1.59 -11.96 5.41
C THR A 121 1.43 -12.02 6.94
N SER A 122 2.53 -12.05 7.68
CA SER A 122 2.52 -12.03 9.16
C SER A 122 1.71 -10.87 9.73
N ASN A 123 1.85 -9.68 9.13
CA ASN A 123 1.10 -8.47 9.51
C ASN A 123 -0.34 -8.40 8.97
N GLY A 124 -0.83 -9.44 8.28
CA GLY A 124 -2.20 -9.52 7.76
C GLY A 124 -2.55 -8.58 6.59
N LYS A 125 -1.64 -7.68 6.18
CA LYS A 125 -1.90 -6.65 5.16
C LYS A 125 -2.15 -7.24 3.77
N THR A 126 -1.37 -8.24 3.37
CA THR A 126 -1.55 -8.93 2.10
C THR A 126 -2.22 -10.26 2.36
N LYS A 127 -3.43 -10.45 1.81
CA LYS A 127 -4.21 -11.68 1.92
C LYS A 127 -5.00 -11.96 0.64
N GLY A 128 -5.03 -13.22 0.20
CA GLY A 128 -5.76 -13.63 -1.00
C GLY A 128 -5.32 -15.02 -1.52
N TRP A 129 -5.91 -15.43 -2.64
CA TRP A 129 -5.64 -16.68 -3.33
C TRP A 129 -4.58 -16.52 -4.42
N VAL A 130 -3.63 -17.44 -4.48
CA VAL A 130 -2.57 -17.47 -5.49
C VAL A 130 -2.36 -18.89 -5.99
N ALA A 131 -2.02 -19.04 -7.27
CA ALA A 131 -1.73 -20.35 -7.85
C ALA A 131 -0.50 -20.97 -7.18
N LEU A 132 -0.62 -22.20 -6.69
CA LEU A 132 0.43 -22.90 -5.96
C LEU A 132 1.68 -23.12 -6.84
N SER A 133 1.51 -23.31 -8.15
CA SER A 133 2.61 -23.48 -9.11
C SER A 133 3.54 -22.26 -9.23
N LYS A 134 3.12 -21.09 -8.72
CA LYS A 134 3.92 -19.86 -8.69
C LYS A 134 4.65 -19.64 -7.36
N LEU A 135 4.52 -20.59 -6.43
CA LEU A 135 5.13 -20.52 -5.11
C LEU A 135 6.14 -21.64 -4.91
N THR A 136 7.13 -21.35 -4.08
CA THR A 136 8.09 -22.33 -3.53
C THR A 136 7.79 -22.49 -2.04
N LYS A 137 7.76 -23.72 -1.55
CA LYS A 137 7.54 -24.02 -0.13
C LYS A 137 8.77 -23.61 0.69
N GLY A 138 8.55 -23.07 1.89
CA GLY A 138 9.60 -22.63 2.80
C GLY A 138 9.63 -21.11 3.02
N ILE A 139 10.32 -20.71 4.10
CA ILE A 139 10.58 -19.31 4.43
C ILE A 139 11.55 -18.76 3.38
N PHE A 140 11.28 -17.56 2.88
CA PHE A 140 12.23 -16.86 2.04
C PHE A 140 13.50 -16.55 2.85
N LYS A 141 14.63 -17.12 2.44
CA LYS A 141 15.96 -16.70 2.89
C LYS A 141 16.63 -15.97 1.73
N ALA A 142 17.10 -14.75 1.99
CA ALA A 142 18.00 -14.11 1.03
C ALA A 142 19.29 -14.94 0.98
N ALA A 143 19.83 -15.20 -0.20
CA ALA A 143 21.16 -15.79 -0.29
C ALA A 143 22.16 -14.85 0.39
N ASP A 144 22.98 -15.37 1.29
CA ASP A 144 24.08 -14.65 1.91
C ASP A 144 24.96 -14.07 0.79
N GLY A 145 24.98 -12.74 0.68
CA GLY A 145 25.67 -12.01 -0.38
C GLY A 145 24.76 -11.10 -1.23
N LYS A 146 23.46 -11.38 -1.33
CA LYS A 146 22.52 -10.47 -2.02
C LYS A 146 21.80 -9.61 -0.99
N LYS A 147 22.46 -8.53 -0.57
CA LYS A 147 21.79 -7.39 0.10
C LYS A 147 20.50 -7.14 -0.66
N VAL A 148 19.36 -7.23 0.02
CA VAL A 148 18.05 -6.91 -0.55
C VAL A 148 18.12 -5.45 -0.99
N THR A 149 18.50 -5.22 -2.24
CA THR A 149 18.38 -3.93 -2.88
C THR A 149 16.90 -3.70 -3.03
N LYS A 150 16.32 -3.01 -2.04
CA LYS A 150 15.03 -2.33 -2.19
C LYS A 150 15.04 -1.67 -3.56
N LYS A 151 14.03 -1.96 -4.38
CA LYS A 151 13.82 -1.35 -5.69
C LYS A 151 14.12 0.15 -5.58
N ALA A 152 14.84 0.73 -6.53
CA ALA A 152 15.22 2.16 -6.48
C ALA A 152 14.02 3.10 -6.25
N ALA A 153 12.81 2.68 -6.61
CA ALA A 153 11.55 3.40 -6.35
C ALA A 153 11.05 3.38 -4.88
N ASP A 154 11.49 2.42 -4.06
CA ASP A 154 11.17 2.34 -2.62
C ASP A 154 12.26 2.96 -1.73
N LYS A 155 13.38 3.40 -2.33
CA LYS A 155 14.22 4.40 -1.69
C LYS A 155 13.59 5.74 -2.01
N VAL A 156 12.95 6.38 -1.04
CA VAL A 156 12.92 7.84 -1.11
C VAL A 156 14.38 8.25 -1.13
N ALA A 157 14.87 8.74 -2.27
CA ALA A 157 16.26 9.15 -2.39
C ALA A 157 16.53 10.18 -1.29
N GLY A 158 17.39 9.83 -0.34
CA GLY A 158 17.80 10.77 0.69
C GLY A 158 18.66 11.85 0.04
N LYS A 159 18.41 13.12 0.37
CA LYS A 159 19.33 14.19 -0.01
C LYS A 159 20.49 14.22 0.98
N THR A 160 21.71 14.31 0.47
CA THR A 160 22.91 14.50 1.28
C THR A 160 23.26 15.96 1.31
N TYR A 161 23.47 16.47 2.51
CA TYR A 161 23.84 17.85 2.77
C TYR A 161 25.17 17.90 3.49
N THR A 162 25.91 18.99 3.30
CA THR A 162 27.03 19.34 4.18
C THR A 162 26.46 19.71 5.55
N LEU A 163 26.97 19.04 6.58
CA LEU A 163 26.62 19.36 7.96
C LEU A 163 27.44 20.56 8.40
N VAL A 164 26.76 21.61 8.86
CA VAL A 164 27.41 22.82 9.39
C VAL A 164 27.57 22.70 10.89
N SER A 165 26.54 22.24 11.60
CA SER A 165 26.62 22.01 13.03
C SER A 165 25.60 20.96 13.50
N ALA A 166 25.90 20.32 14.62
CA ALA A 166 25.01 19.40 15.31
C ALA A 166 25.13 19.60 16.82
N THR A 167 24.01 19.89 17.48
CA THR A 167 23.99 20.26 18.90
C THR A 167 22.82 19.58 19.61
N SER A 168 23.04 19.15 20.85
CA SER A 168 21.99 18.71 21.74
C SER A 168 21.26 19.93 22.32
N LEU A 169 19.95 19.83 22.50
CA LEU A 169 19.12 20.87 23.09
C LEU A 169 18.52 20.36 24.40
N LYS A 170 18.24 21.28 25.34
CA LYS A 170 17.27 20.99 26.40
C LYS A 170 15.94 20.62 25.75
N LYS A 171 15.21 19.68 26.36
CA LYS A 171 13.94 19.19 25.84
C LYS A 171 12.93 20.34 25.82
N SER A 172 12.57 20.79 24.62
CA SER A 172 11.64 21.92 24.42
C SER A 172 10.44 21.50 23.60
N ALA A 173 9.27 22.07 23.92
CA ALA A 173 8.01 21.80 23.23
C ALA A 173 7.91 22.59 21.92
N PHE A 174 7.35 21.97 20.89
CA PHE A 174 7.08 22.54 19.58
C PHE A 174 5.76 21.99 19.02
N HIS A 175 5.14 22.71 18.10
CA HIS A 175 4.00 22.22 17.31
C HIS A 175 4.12 22.66 15.85
N TYR A 176 3.40 22.00 14.94
CA TYR A 176 3.40 22.37 13.53
C TYR A 176 2.56 23.63 13.28
N LYS A 177 3.10 24.59 12.51
CA LYS A 177 2.49 25.90 12.24
C LYS A 177 1.27 25.86 11.31
N GLY A 178 1.11 24.80 10.52
CA GLY A 178 0.07 24.74 9.47
C GLY A 178 -1.10 23.82 9.78
N ASN A 179 -2.19 24.00 9.02
CA ASN A 179 -3.29 23.04 8.95
C ASN A 179 -2.83 21.82 8.12
N GLY A 180 -2.75 20.65 8.74
CA GLY A 180 -2.38 19.41 8.05
C GLY A 180 -1.22 18.65 8.67
N SER A 181 -0.18 18.34 7.89
CA SER A 181 0.97 17.54 8.36
C SER A 181 2.30 17.99 7.78
N VAL A 182 3.39 17.84 8.54
CA VAL A 182 4.75 18.23 8.13
C VAL A 182 5.67 17.03 7.96
N ALA A 183 6.49 17.02 6.92
CA ALA A 183 7.42 15.92 6.68
C ALA A 183 8.47 15.79 7.79
N PHE A 184 8.79 14.56 8.17
CA PHE A 184 9.96 14.26 8.99
C PHE A 184 10.88 13.26 8.31
N PHE A 185 12.17 13.36 8.65
CA PHE A 185 13.27 12.69 7.97
C PHE A 185 14.10 11.85 8.95
N THR A 186 14.63 10.72 8.49
CA THR A 186 15.76 10.06 9.18
C THR A 186 17.07 10.64 8.70
N GLY A 187 18.00 10.88 9.63
CA GLY A 187 19.34 11.36 9.31
C GLY A 187 20.38 10.24 9.46
N LYS A 188 21.20 10.05 8.43
CA LYS A 188 22.43 9.23 8.50
C LYS A 188 23.62 10.18 8.42
N PHE A 189 24.37 10.28 9.50
CA PHE A 189 25.57 11.11 9.58
C PHE A 189 26.76 10.32 9.04
N ALA A 190 27.64 11.00 8.30
CA ALA A 190 28.95 10.46 7.98
C ALA A 190 29.80 10.32 9.26
N ALA A 191 30.76 9.40 9.26
CA ALA A 191 31.57 9.09 10.44
C ALA A 191 32.38 10.31 10.91
N ASP A 192 32.91 11.07 9.95
CA ASP A 192 33.60 12.35 10.13
C ASP A 192 32.67 13.53 10.48
N LYS A 193 31.35 13.30 10.50
CA LYS A 193 30.31 14.31 10.67
C LYS A 193 30.35 15.46 9.65
N ALA A 194 31.01 15.31 8.51
CA ALA A 194 31.03 16.36 7.48
C ALA A 194 29.72 16.45 6.70
N LYS A 195 28.97 15.34 6.64
CA LYS A 195 27.75 15.22 5.84
C LYS A 195 26.62 14.51 6.60
N VAL A 196 25.39 14.84 6.23
CA VAL A 196 24.19 14.15 6.69
C VAL A 196 23.27 13.84 5.51
N THR A 197 22.83 12.59 5.40
CA THR A 197 21.81 12.17 4.44
C THR A 197 20.45 12.15 5.12
N LEU A 198 19.54 13.02 4.68
CA LEU A 198 18.17 13.11 5.17
C LEU A 198 17.23 12.38 4.21
N THR A 199 16.54 11.35 4.72
CA THR A 199 15.57 10.54 3.95
C THR A 199 14.18 10.73 4.54
N LYS A 200 13.18 11.11 3.73
CA LYS A 200 11.80 11.29 4.21
C LYS A 200 11.28 9.96 4.76
N LYS A 201 10.79 9.98 6.00
CA LYS A 201 10.25 8.79 6.68
C LYS A 201 8.73 8.85 6.84
N GLY A 202 8.15 10.04 6.94
CA GLY A 202 6.71 10.21 7.07
C GLY A 202 6.31 11.66 7.29
N THR A 203 5.14 11.88 7.91
CA THR A 203 4.65 13.19 8.33
C THR A 203 4.24 13.21 9.80
N LEU A 204 4.36 14.37 10.44
CA LEU A 204 3.82 14.70 11.76
C LEU A 204 2.48 15.40 11.58
N ALA A 205 1.48 15.01 12.37
CA ALA A 205 0.17 15.63 12.33
C ALA A 205 0.20 17.01 13.02
N GLY A 206 -0.59 17.95 12.50
CA GLY A 206 -0.94 19.18 13.21
C GLY A 206 -1.78 18.90 14.45
N GLY A 207 -2.01 19.94 15.26
CA GLY A 207 -2.80 19.83 16.49
C GLY A 207 -2.14 19.01 17.61
N LYS A 208 -0.81 18.82 17.55
CA LYS A 208 -0.06 18.03 18.53
C LYS A 208 1.18 18.74 19.01
N THR A 209 1.45 18.58 20.30
CA THR A 209 2.71 18.97 20.91
C THR A 209 3.77 17.89 20.68
N TYR A 210 4.94 18.32 20.25
CA TYR A 210 6.13 17.54 19.99
C TYR A 210 7.28 18.05 20.84
N TYR A 211 8.25 17.18 21.18
CA TYR A 211 9.42 17.59 21.96
C TYR A 211 10.70 17.40 21.15
N ALA A 212 11.47 18.47 20.97
CA ALA A 212 12.77 18.40 20.31
C ALA A 212 13.91 18.35 21.33
N THR A 213 14.95 17.57 21.02
CA THR A 213 16.12 17.38 21.90
C THR A 213 17.45 17.55 21.17
N LYS A 214 17.43 17.71 19.84
CA LYS A 214 18.64 17.94 19.04
C LYS A 214 18.34 18.92 17.92
N LYS A 215 19.36 19.65 17.49
CA LYS A 215 19.36 20.55 16.34
C LYS A 215 20.52 20.21 15.43
N ILE A 216 20.29 20.27 14.12
CA ILE A 216 21.37 20.31 13.13
C ILE A 216 21.17 21.51 12.21
N THR A 217 22.28 22.01 11.68
CA THR A 217 22.31 23.00 10.62
C THR A 217 22.95 22.36 9.41
N VAL A 218 22.29 22.43 8.25
CA VAL A 218 22.81 21.90 6.99
C VAL A 218 22.90 22.99 5.93
N LYS A 219 23.82 22.84 4.99
CA LYS A 219 23.94 23.74 3.84
C LYS A 219 23.08 23.23 2.69
N GLU A 220 22.00 23.94 2.38
CA GLU A 220 21.10 23.68 1.25
C GLU A 220 21.10 24.88 0.31
N ASN A 221 21.55 24.69 -0.94
CA ASN A 221 21.61 25.75 -1.96
C ASN A 221 22.27 27.04 -1.45
N LYS A 222 23.46 26.90 -0.84
CA LYS A 222 24.25 27.97 -0.20
C LYS A 222 23.65 28.59 1.07
N LYS A 223 22.43 28.24 1.47
CA LYS A 223 21.77 28.71 2.71
C LYS A 223 21.89 27.71 3.85
N ASN A 224 21.90 28.21 5.08
CA ASN A 224 21.85 27.38 6.27
C ASN A 224 20.40 27.06 6.62
N VAL A 225 20.06 25.78 6.67
CA VAL A 225 18.73 25.29 7.05
C VAL A 225 18.84 24.52 8.36
N ASN A 226 18.01 24.92 9.32
CA ASN A 226 17.95 24.29 10.63
C ASN A 226 16.94 23.14 10.63
N TYR A 227 17.31 22.01 11.22
CA TYR A 227 16.41 20.91 11.51
C TYR A 227 16.39 20.61 13.01
N LEU A 228 15.21 20.29 13.53
CA LEU A 228 14.99 19.84 14.90
C LEU A 228 14.67 18.34 14.92
N TYR A 229 15.31 17.59 15.81
CA TYR A 229 14.98 16.19 16.02
C TYR A 229 13.82 16.08 17.01
N VAL A 230 12.64 15.77 16.47
CA VAL A 230 11.43 15.56 17.25
C VAL A 230 11.42 14.13 17.80
N SER A 231 11.36 14.03 19.13
CA SER A 231 11.49 12.80 19.91
C SER A 231 10.60 11.67 19.38
N SER A 232 11.22 10.49 19.19
CA SER A 232 10.64 9.25 18.63
C SER A 232 10.21 9.28 17.15
N LYS A 233 10.43 10.38 16.41
CA LYS A 233 10.01 10.49 15.00
C LYS A 233 11.18 10.69 14.04
N GLY A 234 11.85 11.84 14.10
CA GLY A 234 12.93 12.21 13.18
C GLY A 234 13.21 13.72 13.10
N TRP A 235 14.00 14.12 12.12
CA TRP A 235 14.37 15.50 11.82
C TRP A 235 13.25 16.22 11.07
N VAL A 236 12.93 17.44 11.45
CA VAL A 236 11.92 18.31 10.82
C VAL A 236 12.53 19.68 10.60
N VAL A 237 12.19 20.34 9.49
CA VAL A 237 12.68 21.70 9.22
C VAL A 237 12.17 22.64 10.31
N ALA A 238 13.08 23.35 10.98
CA ALA A 238 12.77 24.15 12.15
C ALA A 238 11.78 25.29 11.84
N SER A 239 11.87 25.91 10.66
CA SER A 239 10.97 26.99 10.24
C SER A 239 9.52 26.57 10.04
N GLN A 240 9.24 25.26 9.99
CA GLN A 240 7.89 24.71 9.90
C GLN A 240 7.27 24.47 11.29
N LEU A 241 8.05 24.61 12.36
CA LEU A 241 7.63 24.40 13.73
C LEU A 241 7.54 25.72 14.49
N THR A 242 6.54 25.83 15.34
CA THR A 242 6.38 26.92 16.31
C THR A 242 6.82 26.41 17.68
N ALA A 243 7.58 27.20 18.42
CA ALA A 243 7.96 26.87 19.79
C ALA A 243 6.75 26.95 20.73
N GLY A 244 6.71 26.07 21.73
CA GLY A 244 5.62 25.98 22.69
C GLY A 244 4.67 24.79 22.45
N LYS A 245 3.82 24.54 23.44
CA LYS A 245 2.79 23.51 23.35
C LYS A 245 1.71 23.96 22.35
N PHE A 246 1.12 23.00 21.65
CA PHE A 246 -0.09 23.27 20.87
C PHE A 246 -1.23 23.58 21.84
N VAL A 247 -1.92 24.70 21.60
CA VAL A 247 -3.15 25.10 22.29
C VAL A 247 -4.22 25.23 21.19
N PRO A 248 -5.33 24.48 21.25
CA PRO A 248 -6.45 24.69 20.33
C PRO A 248 -7.03 26.08 20.57
N ALA A 249 -7.40 26.78 19.50
CA ALA A 249 -8.21 27.99 19.63
C ALA A 249 -9.63 27.56 20.07
N ASP A 250 -10.18 28.26 21.06
CA ASP A 250 -11.57 28.13 21.53
C ASP A 250 -12.55 28.62 20.45
#